data_AF-A0A1R1XUG5-F1
#
_entry.id   AF-A0A1R1XUG5-F1
#
_cell.length_a   1.000
_cell.length_b   1.000
_cell.length_c   1.000
_cell.angle_alpha   90.00
_cell.angle_beta   90.00
_cell.angle_gamma   90.00
#
_symmetry.space_group_name_H-M   'P 1'
#
loop_
_entity.id
_entity.type
_entity.pdbx_description
1 polymer ?
#
loop_
_entity_poly.entity_id
_entity_poly.type
_entity_poly.pdbx_seq_one_letter_code
_entity_poly.pdbx_strand_id
1 'polypeptide(L)'
;MISQSRSTNFLNNNNNSQEIDEIYSESIRELQQLYFEKITPLENAYNFDYFGYSKLAAQDIGARPMVLLIGQYSTGKTTFLEYLLGEEYPGSYIGIEPTTDKFTAIMCGPEKKIIPGHAAAVSAELPFTNLQSFGTSFLSRFQVCKIKC
;
A
#
# COMPACT_ATOMS: atom_id res chain seq x y z
N MET A 1 -51.67 10.18 -16.91
CA MET A 1 -51.36 8.77 -17.19
C MET A 1 -49.85 8.57 -17.03
N ILE A 2 -49.50 7.70 -16.07
CA ILE A 2 -48.22 7.00 -15.87
C ILE A 2 -46.99 7.89 -15.60
N SER A 3 -46.82 8.28 -14.33
CA SER A 3 -45.53 8.09 -13.68
C SER A 3 -45.53 6.70 -13.05
N GLN A 4 -44.46 5.91 -13.22
CA GLN A 4 -43.97 4.97 -12.22
C GLN A 4 -42.61 4.39 -12.64
N SER A 5 -41.58 4.82 -11.90
CA SER A 5 -40.50 4.00 -11.32
C SER A 5 -39.74 3.01 -12.20
N ARG A 6 -38.59 3.46 -12.72
CA ARG A 6 -37.40 2.61 -12.84
C ARG A 6 -36.78 2.45 -11.45
N SER A 7 -37.18 1.41 -10.74
CA SER A 7 -36.45 0.95 -9.55
C SER A 7 -35.13 0.33 -10.01
N THR A 8 -34.03 1.08 -9.87
CA THR A 8 -32.69 0.53 -10.02
C THR A 8 -32.37 -0.30 -8.77
N ASN A 9 -32.32 -1.62 -8.95
CA ASN A 9 -31.89 -2.60 -7.94
C ASN A 9 -30.39 -2.39 -7.61
N PHE A 10 -30.09 -1.48 -6.67
CA PHE A 10 -28.73 -1.23 -6.16
C PHE A 10 -28.48 -1.81 -4.75
N LEU A 11 -29.33 -2.73 -4.26
CA LEU A 11 -29.25 -3.26 -2.89
C LEU A 11 -29.04 -4.79 -2.81
N ASN A 12 -28.10 -5.35 -3.57
CA ASN A 12 -27.65 -6.74 -3.35
C ASN A 12 -26.12 -6.92 -3.31
N ASN A 13 -25.37 -5.87 -2.95
CA ASN A 13 -23.89 -5.86 -3.05
C ASN A 13 -23.15 -6.30 -1.78
N ASN A 14 -23.78 -6.31 -0.60
CA ASN A 14 -23.04 -6.54 0.66
C ASN A 14 -22.60 -8.00 0.86
N ASN A 15 -23.39 -8.97 0.40
CA ASN A 15 -23.05 -10.39 0.55
C ASN A 15 -21.90 -10.78 -0.41
N ASN A 16 -21.92 -10.24 -1.63
CA ASN A 16 -20.90 -10.53 -2.64
C ASN A 16 -19.53 -9.93 -2.28
N SER A 17 -19.49 -8.75 -1.65
CA SER A 17 -18.20 -8.15 -1.25
C SER A 17 -17.52 -8.96 -0.15
N GLN A 18 -18.28 -9.49 0.81
CA GLN A 18 -17.73 -10.31 1.89
C GLN A 18 -17.20 -11.65 1.36
N GLU A 19 -17.95 -12.29 0.46
CA GLU A 19 -17.51 -13.53 -0.19
C GLU A 19 -16.23 -13.35 -1.02
N ILE A 20 -16.11 -12.23 -1.75
CA ILE A 20 -14.89 -11.90 -2.51
C ILE A 20 -13.69 -11.67 -1.58
N ASP A 21 -13.88 -10.96 -0.47
CA ASP A 21 -12.82 -10.72 0.51
C ASP A 21 -12.34 -12.03 1.16
N GLU A 22 -13.26 -12.96 1.45
CA GLU A 22 -12.96 -14.29 1.97
C GLU A 22 -12.11 -15.09 0.97
N ILE A 23 -12.57 -15.21 -0.28
CA ILE A 23 -11.85 -15.91 -1.37
C ILE A 23 -10.45 -15.30 -1.57
N TYR A 24 -10.36 -13.96 -1.56
CA TYR A 24 -9.08 -13.26 -1.69
C TYR A 24 -8.14 -13.61 -0.54
N SER A 25 -8.64 -13.59 0.70
CA SER A 25 -7.85 -13.91 1.89
C SER A 25 -7.34 -15.36 1.88
N GLU A 26 -8.17 -16.30 1.44
CA GLU A 26 -7.79 -17.71 1.31
C GLU A 26 -6.72 -17.89 0.24
N SER A 27 -6.90 -17.29 -0.93
CA SER A 27 -5.93 -17.33 -2.03
C SER A 27 -4.56 -16.77 -1.62
N ILE A 28 -4.54 -15.65 -0.90
CA ILE A 28 -3.29 -15.06 -0.38
C ILE A 28 -2.61 -16.01 0.61
N ARG A 29 -3.37 -16.66 1.50
CA ARG A 29 -2.83 -17.63 2.46
C ARG A 29 -2.20 -18.82 1.76
N GLU A 30 -2.86 -19.36 0.73
CA GLU A 30 -2.31 -20.46 -0.07
C GLU A 30 -1.03 -20.06 -0.80
N LEU A 31 -0.99 -18.85 -1.39
CA LEU A 31 0.20 -18.33 -2.04
C LEU A 31 1.37 -18.15 -1.07
N GLN A 32 1.10 -17.64 0.14
CA GLN A 32 2.10 -17.55 1.20
C GLN A 32 2.64 -18.93 1.57
N GLN A 33 1.76 -19.91 1.80
CA GLN A 33 2.17 -21.28 2.12
C GLN A 33 3.03 -21.87 1.00
N LEU A 34 2.62 -21.74 -0.26
CA LEU A 34 3.35 -22.25 -1.42
C LEU A 34 4.74 -21.61 -1.54
N TYR A 35 4.85 -20.30 -1.33
CA TYR A 35 6.12 -19.58 -1.35
C TYR A 35 7.08 -20.13 -0.29
N PHE A 36 6.64 -20.22 0.97
CA PHE A 36 7.50 -20.69 2.06
C PHE A 36 7.85 -22.18 1.96
N GLU A 37 6.94 -23.02 1.45
CA GLU A 37 7.16 -24.46 1.35
C GLU A 37 8.03 -24.84 0.15
N LYS A 38 7.86 -24.16 -1.00
CA LYS A 38 8.49 -24.57 -2.27
C LYS A 38 9.57 -23.62 -2.77
N ILE A 39 9.39 -22.30 -2.61
CA ILE A 39 10.29 -21.30 -3.19
C ILE A 39 11.42 -20.94 -2.23
N THR A 40 11.13 -20.70 -0.95
CA THR A 40 12.16 -20.34 0.05
C THR A 40 13.29 -21.38 0.17
N PRO A 41 13.04 -22.71 0.16
CA PRO A 41 14.14 -23.69 0.17
C PRO A 41 15.03 -23.61 -1.07
N LEU A 42 14.46 -23.28 -2.23
CA LEU A 42 15.20 -23.11 -3.47
C LEU A 42 16.07 -21.85 -3.43
N GLU A 43 15.50 -20.72 -2.99
CA GLU A 43 16.24 -19.47 -2.81
C GLU A 43 17.45 -19.67 -1.87
N ASN A 44 17.27 -20.45 -0.79
CA ASN A 44 18.34 -20.80 0.14
C ASN A 44 19.40 -21.72 -0.48
N ALA A 45 18.98 -22.74 -1.23
CA ALA A 45 19.90 -23.70 -1.84
C ALA A 45 20.84 -23.06 -2.86
N TYR A 46 20.39 -21.99 -3.53
CA TYR A 46 21.15 -21.28 -4.56
C TYR A 46 21.68 -19.90 -4.12
N ASN A 47 21.57 -19.55 -2.82
CA ASN A 47 21.97 -18.24 -2.27
C ASN A 47 21.46 -17.07 -3.12
N PHE A 48 20.14 -17.04 -3.36
CA PHE A 48 19.52 -16.08 -4.27
C PHE A 48 19.69 -14.62 -3.81
N ASP A 49 19.91 -14.42 -2.51
CA ASP A 49 20.27 -13.16 -1.88
C ASP A 49 21.58 -12.57 -2.41
N TYR A 50 22.51 -13.40 -2.90
CA TYR A 50 23.74 -12.94 -3.55
C TYR A 50 23.46 -12.10 -4.82
N PHE A 51 22.35 -12.36 -5.51
CA PHE A 51 21.96 -11.62 -6.72
C PHE A 51 21.23 -10.29 -6.42
N GLY A 52 21.11 -9.91 -5.14
CA GLY A 52 20.45 -8.66 -4.72
C GLY A 52 18.94 -8.78 -4.55
N TYR A 53 18.38 -10.00 -4.62
CA TYR A 53 16.97 -10.24 -4.33
C TYR A 53 16.77 -10.53 -2.85
N SER A 54 15.95 -9.73 -2.18
CA SER A 54 15.50 -10.02 -0.81
C SER A 54 14.35 -11.02 -0.85
N LYS A 55 14.33 -11.94 0.13
CA LYS A 55 13.22 -12.87 0.32
C LYS A 55 11.93 -12.11 0.59
N LEU A 56 10.83 -12.58 0.01
CA LEU A 56 9.53 -12.03 0.29
C LEU A 56 9.09 -12.41 1.69
N ALA A 57 8.59 -11.43 2.43
CA ALA A 57 7.91 -11.67 3.68
C ALA A 57 6.41 -11.89 3.42
N ALA A 58 5.69 -12.49 4.38
CA ALA A 58 4.27 -12.79 4.22
C ALA A 58 3.45 -11.52 3.91
N GLN A 59 3.83 -10.38 4.52
CA GLN A 59 3.23 -9.08 4.28
C GLN A 59 3.47 -8.53 2.87
N ASP A 60 4.56 -8.92 2.20
CA ASP A 60 4.81 -8.50 0.81
C ASP A 60 3.83 -9.21 -0.14
N ILE A 61 3.52 -10.47 0.13
CA ILE A 61 2.56 -11.28 -0.64
C ILE A 61 1.12 -10.83 -0.37
N GLY A 62 0.79 -10.56 0.89
CA GLY A 62 -0.54 -10.11 1.32
C GLY A 62 -0.79 -8.61 1.20
N ALA A 63 0.17 -7.85 0.65
CA ALA A 63 0.06 -6.41 0.51
C ALA A 63 -1.16 -6.03 -0.35
N ARG A 64 -1.82 -4.94 0.01
CA ARG A 64 -2.85 -4.35 -0.86
C ARG A 64 -2.20 -3.80 -2.14
N PRO A 65 -2.92 -3.79 -3.27
CA PRO A 65 -2.42 -3.19 -4.51
C PRO A 65 -1.93 -1.76 -4.29
N MET A 66 -0.74 -1.44 -4.82
CA MET A 66 -0.10 -0.14 -4.70
C MET A 66 -0.06 0.58 -6.04
N VAL A 67 -0.37 1.87 -6.05
CA VAL A 67 -0.23 2.75 -7.21
C VAL A 67 0.90 3.73 -6.95
N LEU A 68 1.91 3.74 -7.82
CA LEU A 68 3.07 4.64 -7.70
C LEU A 68 2.92 5.82 -8.67
N LEU A 69 2.93 7.03 -8.12
CA LEU A 69 2.85 8.27 -8.91
C LEU A 69 4.25 8.86 -9.10
N ILE A 70 4.70 8.94 -10.35
CA ILE A 70 5.99 9.52 -10.74
C ILE A 70 5.75 10.73 -11.63
N GLY A 71 6.51 11.80 -11.43
CA GLY A 71 6.43 13.00 -12.25
C GLY A 71 7.33 14.11 -11.73
N GLN A 72 7.66 15.07 -12.60
CA GLN A 72 8.51 16.22 -12.25
C GLN A 72 7.90 17.09 -11.14
N TYR A 73 8.68 18.02 -10.60
CA TYR A 73 8.20 18.98 -9.61
C TYR A 73 7.01 19.77 -10.14
N SER A 74 6.05 20.07 -9.24
CA SER A 74 4.88 20.92 -9.54
C SER A 74 3.95 20.45 -10.66
N THR A 75 3.98 19.17 -11.04
CA THR A 75 3.04 18.57 -12.01
C THR A 75 1.69 18.16 -11.42
N GLY A 76 1.35 18.63 -10.21
CA GLY A 76 0.05 18.36 -9.57
C GLY A 76 -0.13 16.97 -8.95
N LYS A 77 0.95 16.23 -8.64
CA LYS A 77 0.85 14.88 -8.01
C LYS A 77 0.09 14.91 -6.69
N THR A 78 0.40 15.87 -5.81
CA THR A 78 -0.29 16.05 -4.53
C THR A 78 -1.76 16.37 -4.76
N THR A 79 -2.06 17.33 -5.63
CA THR A 79 -3.42 17.73 -5.98
C THR A 79 -4.23 16.58 -6.58
N PHE A 80 -3.60 15.73 -7.40
CA PHE A 80 -4.26 14.55 -7.95
C PHE A 80 -4.63 13.53 -6.87
N LEU A 81 -3.76 13.31 -5.88
CA LEU A 81 -4.07 12.44 -4.75
C LEU A 81 -5.19 13.02 -3.89
N GLU A 82 -5.14 14.32 -3.56
CA GLU A 82 -6.21 15.00 -2.82
C GLU A 82 -7.55 14.97 -3.57
N TYR A 83 -7.51 15.10 -4.90
CA TYR A 83 -8.70 14.95 -5.74
C TYR A 83 -9.30 13.53 -5.68
N LEU A 84 -8.47 12.49 -5.70
CA LEU A 84 -8.93 11.11 -5.58
C LEU A 84 -9.45 10.77 -4.17
N LEU A 85 -8.83 11.34 -3.13
CA LEU A 85 -9.19 11.10 -1.74
C LEU A 85 -10.42 11.93 -1.30
N GLY A 86 -10.67 13.07 -1.98
CA GLY A 86 -11.70 14.03 -1.59
C GLY A 86 -11.37 14.83 -0.33
N GLU A 87 -10.18 14.63 0.25
CA GLU A 87 -9.69 15.33 1.42
C GLU A 87 -8.16 15.49 1.38
N GLU A 88 -7.65 16.46 2.14
CA GLU A 88 -6.22 16.60 2.38
C GLU A 88 -5.71 15.49 3.30
N TYR A 89 -4.56 14.92 2.95
CA TYR A 89 -3.89 13.91 3.74
C TYR A 89 -2.78 14.52 4.61
N PRO A 90 -2.55 14.02 5.83
CA PRO A 90 -1.46 14.48 6.68
C PRO A 90 -0.10 14.51 5.96
N GLY A 91 0.54 15.67 5.95
CA GLY A 91 1.84 15.86 5.31
C GLY A 91 1.79 16.22 3.83
N SER A 92 0.63 16.56 3.26
CA SER A 92 0.48 17.01 1.86
C SER A 92 1.04 18.41 1.56
N TYR A 93 1.77 19.05 2.48
CA TYR A 93 2.19 20.46 2.38
C TYR A 93 2.85 20.80 1.02
N ILE A 94 2.15 21.63 0.24
CA ILE A 94 2.63 22.18 -1.03
C ILE A 94 3.36 23.50 -0.71
N GLY A 95 4.65 23.41 -0.40
CA GLY A 95 5.50 24.60 -0.21
C GLY A 95 5.93 25.21 -1.55
N ILE A 96 6.28 26.50 -1.51
CA ILE A 96 6.72 27.29 -2.68
C ILE A 96 8.17 26.93 -3.10
N GLU A 97 8.96 26.37 -2.18
CA GLU A 97 10.27 25.75 -2.42
C GLU A 97 10.12 24.24 -2.66
N PRO A 98 11.09 23.54 -3.30
CA PRO A 98 11.00 22.10 -3.56
C PRO A 98 10.85 21.32 -2.24
N THR A 99 9.60 21.10 -1.85
CA THR A 99 9.21 20.59 -0.53
C THR A 99 8.82 19.12 -0.57
N THR A 100 8.96 18.47 -1.74
CA THR A 100 8.78 17.02 -1.90
C THR A 100 10.13 16.32 -2.07
N ASP A 101 10.97 16.40 -1.05
CA ASP A 101 12.15 15.52 -0.87
C ASP A 101 11.74 14.10 -0.41
N LYS A 102 10.48 13.94 0.02
CA LYS A 102 10.01 12.75 0.73
C LYS A 102 9.13 11.83 -0.11
N PHE A 103 9.39 10.53 0.02
CA PHE A 103 8.50 9.47 -0.43
C PHE A 103 7.37 9.29 0.59
N THR A 104 6.12 9.52 0.17
CA THR A 104 4.94 9.37 1.04
C THR A 104 4.05 8.25 0.54
N ALA A 105 3.88 7.20 1.36
CA ALA A 105 2.90 6.15 1.11
C ALA A 105 1.59 6.49 1.83
N ILE A 106 0.50 6.68 1.09
CA ILE A 106 -0.83 6.93 1.66
C ILE A 106 -1.54 5.59 1.80
N MET A 107 -2.02 5.28 2.99
CA MET A 107 -2.63 3.99 3.31
C MET A 107 -3.86 4.16 4.19
N CYS A 108 -4.79 3.23 4.06
CA CYS A 108 -5.93 3.09 4.94
C CYS A 108 -5.49 2.74 6.39
N GLY A 109 -6.15 3.33 7.38
CA GLY A 109 -5.95 3.05 8.81
C GLY A 109 -7.12 3.52 9.68
N PRO A 110 -7.12 3.17 10.97
CA PRO A 110 -8.20 3.53 11.89
C PRO A 110 -8.21 5.02 12.27
N GLU A 111 -7.04 5.66 12.22
CA GLU A 111 -6.83 7.05 12.60
C GLU A 111 -5.90 7.76 11.60
N LYS A 112 -6.06 9.09 11.49
CA LYS A 112 -5.16 9.92 10.71
C LYS A 112 -3.83 10.06 11.43
N LYS A 113 -2.76 9.49 10.87
CA LYS A 113 -1.44 9.44 11.53
C LYS A 113 -0.30 9.41 10.52
N ILE A 114 0.81 10.04 10.86
CA ILE A 114 2.07 9.92 10.12
C ILE A 114 2.98 8.94 10.86
N ILE A 115 3.47 7.93 10.15
CA ILE A 115 4.44 6.95 10.63
C ILE A 115 5.78 7.25 9.94
N PRO A 116 6.85 7.59 10.69
CA PRO A 116 8.18 7.81 10.13
C PRO A 116 8.72 6.56 9.44
N GLY A 117 9.55 6.73 8.40
CA GLY A 117 10.07 5.62 7.60
C GLY A 117 10.80 4.55 8.40
N HIS A 118 11.58 4.95 9.41
CA HIS A 118 12.22 4.00 10.33
C HIS A 118 11.22 3.10 11.07
N ALA A 119 10.11 3.66 11.55
CA ALA A 119 9.07 2.90 12.23
C ALA A 119 8.26 2.05 11.24
N ALA A 120 8.02 2.57 10.04
CA ALA A 120 7.32 1.85 8.98
C ALA A 120 8.10 0.61 8.52
N ALA A 121 9.43 0.71 8.43
CA ALA A 121 10.29 -0.37 7.97
C ALA A 121 10.47 -1.50 8.99
N VAL A 122 10.15 -1.30 10.27
CA VAL A 122 10.17 -2.36 11.31
C VAL A 122 8.79 -2.91 11.65
N SER A 123 7.73 -2.30 11.10
CA SER A 123 6.36 -2.76 11.35
C SER A 123 6.10 -4.08 10.64
N ALA A 124 5.55 -5.05 11.36
CA ALA A 124 5.12 -6.33 10.78
C ALA A 124 3.83 -6.20 9.95
N GLU A 125 3.07 -5.13 10.14
CA GLU A 125 1.78 -4.89 9.46
C GLU A 125 1.93 -4.15 8.12
N LEU A 126 3.11 -3.59 7.85
CA LEU A 126 3.35 -2.76 6.68
C LEU A 126 4.33 -3.43 5.71
N PRO A 127 4.06 -3.40 4.39
CA PRO A 127 4.91 -4.03 3.37
C PRO A 127 6.11 -3.15 3.01
N PHE A 128 6.82 -2.65 4.03
CA PHE A 128 7.96 -1.71 3.87
C PHE A 128 9.25 -2.21 4.51
N THR A 129 9.27 -3.46 4.99
CA THR A 129 10.46 -4.05 5.65
C THR A 129 11.67 -4.07 4.73
N ASN A 130 11.48 -4.38 3.45
CA ASN A 130 12.56 -4.43 2.46
C ASN A 130 13.19 -3.05 2.17
N LEU A 131 12.51 -1.95 2.54
CA LEU A 131 13.05 -0.59 2.37
C LEU A 131 14.25 -0.31 3.29
N GLN A 132 14.49 -1.15 4.31
CA GLN A 132 15.68 -1.06 5.16
C GLN A 132 16.98 -1.22 4.35
N SER A 133 16.94 -1.98 3.23
CA SER A 133 18.10 -2.19 2.35
C SER A 133 18.62 -0.90 1.70
N PHE A 134 17.78 0.11 1.49
CA PHE A 134 18.18 1.43 0.98
C PHE A 134 18.91 2.29 2.03
N GLY A 135 18.90 1.87 3.29
CA GLY A 135 19.63 2.51 4.39
C GLY A 135 18.92 3.71 5.00
N THR A 136 19.57 4.28 6.02
CA THR A 136 19.00 5.33 6.88
C THR A 136 18.69 6.62 6.13
N SER A 137 19.50 6.98 5.13
CA SER A 137 19.29 8.17 4.29
C SER A 137 17.92 8.14 3.60
N PHE A 138 17.57 7.00 2.99
CA PHE A 138 16.26 6.83 2.37
C PHE A 138 15.12 6.84 3.42
N LEU A 139 15.27 6.09 4.51
CA LEU A 139 14.24 6.00 5.55
C LEU A 139 13.95 7.34 6.23
N SER A 140 14.92 8.25 6.29
CA SER A 140 14.72 9.63 6.78
C SER A 140 13.81 10.48 5.87
N ARG A 141 13.73 10.10 4.59
CA ARG A 141 12.89 10.74 3.56
C ARG A 141 11.65 9.93 3.22
N PHE A 142 11.43 8.79 3.87
CA PHE A 142 10.24 7.97 3.68
C PHE A 142 9.25 8.18 4.84
N GLN A 143 7.96 8.21 4.54
CA GLN A 143 6.91 8.25 5.54
C GLN A 143 5.65 7.53 5.05
N VAL A 144 4.86 7.02 5.99
CA VAL A 144 3.54 6.44 5.73
C VAL A 144 2.49 7.35 6.34
N CYS A 145 1.54 7.79 5.53
CA CYS A 145 0.39 8.56 5.95
C CYS A 145 -0.82 7.63 6.04
N LYS A 146 -1.32 7.41 7.25
CA LYS A 146 -2.59 6.71 7.49
C LYS A 146 -3.74 7.71 7.37
N ILE A 147 -4.72 7.37 6.55
CA ILE A 147 -6.00 8.08 6.43
C ILE A 147 -7.12 7.19 6.92
N LYS A 148 -8.18 7.79 7.45
CA LYS A 148 -9.31 7.05 7.96
C LYS A 148 -10.08 6.43 6.80
N CYS A 149 -10.26 5.12 6.87
CA CYS A 149 -11.38 4.42 6.25
C CYS A 149 -12.38 4.08 7.37
#